data_AF-A0A7W3YDG2-F1
#
_entry.id   AF-A0A7W3YDG2-F1
#
_cell.length_a   1.000
_cell.length_b   1.000
_cell.length_c   1.000
_cell.angle_alpha   90.00
_cell.angle_beta   90.00
_cell.angle_gamma   90.00
#
_symmetry.space_group_name_H-M   'P 1'
#
loop_
_entity.id
_entity.type
_entity.pdbx_description
1 polymer ?
#
loop_
_entity_poly.entity_id
_entity_poly.type
_entity_poly.pdbx_seq_one_letter_code
_entity_poly.pdbx_strand_id
1 'polypeptide(L)'
;MYTQFNEQFTAATRQFADTASQAGRLALENAEALFGLQLAAVEDRANATFAFFGEAAEARDFDAAKTLLPKGIQVARENVERAVTTAQEAFGRTLKTNEAIAELAKGQFEAATKTAQANVEKATKAAAKAAK
;
A
#
# COMPACT_ATOMS: atom_id res chain seq x y z
N MET A 1 -5.47 41.10 -14.11
CA MET A 1 -6.27 40.25 -13.20
C MET A 1 -6.64 38.89 -13.80
N TYR A 2 -7.13 38.82 -15.04
CA TYR A 2 -7.49 37.53 -15.68
C TYR A 2 -6.32 36.54 -15.87
N THR A 3 -5.14 37.01 -16.26
CA THR A 3 -3.96 36.16 -16.50
C THR A 3 -3.45 35.48 -15.24
N GLN A 4 -3.41 36.20 -14.11
CA GLN A 4 -2.90 35.69 -12.84
C GLN A 4 -3.82 34.62 -12.22
N PHE A 5 -5.14 34.80 -12.35
CA PHE A 5 -6.11 33.81 -11.89
C PHE A 5 -6.03 32.52 -12.73
N ASN A 6 -5.85 32.67 -14.06
CA ASN A 6 -5.71 31.53 -14.96
C ASN A 6 -4.43 30.71 -14.69
N GLU A 7 -3.32 31.39 -14.38
CA GLU A 7 -2.06 30.74 -14.00
C GLU A 7 -2.16 29.99 -12.66
N GLN A 8 -2.77 30.61 -11.64
CA GLN A 8 -2.99 29.97 -10.33
C GLN A 8 -3.92 28.77 -10.43
N PHE A 9 -4.99 28.88 -11.20
CA PHE A 9 -5.91 27.76 -11.45
C PHE A 9 -5.21 26.62 -12.19
N THR A 10 -4.47 26.94 -13.26
CA THR A 10 -3.71 25.94 -14.03
C THR A 10 -2.66 25.24 -13.17
N ALA A 11 -1.95 25.98 -12.30
CA ALA A 11 -0.98 25.42 -11.37
C ALA A 11 -1.63 24.50 -10.33
N ALA A 12 -2.76 24.91 -9.75
CA ALA A 12 -3.52 24.08 -8.81
C ALA A 12 -4.04 22.79 -9.47
N THR A 13 -4.55 22.87 -10.71
CA THR A 13 -5.00 21.68 -11.46
C THR A 13 -3.84 20.72 -11.75
N ARG A 14 -2.65 21.22 -12.12
CA ARG A 14 -1.45 20.38 -12.30
C ARG A 14 -1.05 19.70 -11.00
N GLN A 15 -0.95 20.46 -9.92
CA GLN A 15 -0.57 19.93 -8.61
C GLN A 15 -1.56 18.87 -8.10
N PHE A 16 -2.86 19.09 -8.34
CA PHE A 16 -3.88 18.09 -8.05
C PHE A 16 -3.71 16.83 -8.91
N ALA A 17 -3.53 16.98 -10.22
CA ALA A 17 -3.31 15.86 -11.14
C ALA A 17 -2.06 15.05 -10.77
N ASP A 18 -0.97 15.71 -10.40
CA ASP A 18 0.27 15.08 -9.96
C ASP A 18 0.06 14.30 -8.65
N THR A 19 -0.72 14.84 -7.72
CA THR A 19 -1.03 14.18 -6.44
C THR A 19 -1.95 12.97 -6.64
N ALA A 20 -3.00 13.13 -7.46
CA ALA A 20 -3.90 12.04 -7.80
C ALA A 20 -3.15 10.90 -8.50
N SER A 21 -2.19 11.25 -9.38
CA SER A 21 -1.33 10.27 -10.04
C SER A 21 -0.41 9.55 -9.03
N GLN A 22 0.17 10.26 -8.07
CA GLN A 22 1.01 9.66 -7.02
C GLN A 22 0.19 8.74 -6.10
N ALA A 23 -0.98 9.18 -5.65
CA ALA A 23 -1.88 8.35 -4.86
C ALA A 23 -2.32 7.09 -5.63
N GLY A 24 -2.62 7.24 -6.93
CA GLY A 24 -2.94 6.11 -7.82
C GLY A 24 -1.78 5.12 -7.96
N ARG A 25 -0.54 5.60 -8.09
CA ARG A 25 0.65 4.73 -8.12
C ARG A 25 0.82 3.96 -6.82
N LEU A 26 0.73 4.63 -5.67
CA LEU A 26 0.82 3.97 -4.36
C LEU A 26 -0.24 2.87 -4.20
N ALA A 27 -1.48 3.14 -4.63
CA ALA A 27 -2.54 2.15 -4.60
C ALA A 27 -2.25 0.95 -5.51
N LEU A 28 -1.73 1.18 -6.72
CA LEU A 28 -1.36 0.12 -7.66
C LEU A 28 -0.17 -0.70 -7.15
N GLU A 29 0.87 -0.05 -6.63
CA GLU A 29 2.04 -0.71 -6.03
C GLU A 29 1.64 -1.59 -4.83
N ASN A 30 0.72 -1.12 -3.99
CA ASN A 30 0.17 -1.93 -2.91
C ASN A 30 -0.62 -3.13 -3.45
N ALA A 31 -1.46 -2.92 -4.48
CA ALA A 31 -2.20 -4.02 -5.09
C ALA A 31 -1.26 -5.09 -5.67
N GLU A 32 -0.22 -4.69 -6.41
CA GLU A 32 0.79 -5.59 -6.95
C GLU A 32 1.51 -6.36 -5.83
N ALA A 33 1.92 -5.67 -4.76
CA ALA A 33 2.56 -6.30 -3.62
C ALA A 33 1.63 -7.32 -2.92
N LEU A 34 0.34 -7.00 -2.76
CA LEU A 34 -0.65 -7.91 -2.20
C LEU A 34 -0.88 -9.14 -3.09
N PHE A 35 -0.92 -8.95 -4.42
CA PHE A 35 -1.01 -10.06 -5.36
C PHE A 35 0.22 -10.96 -5.30
N GLY A 36 1.43 -10.38 -5.29
CA GLY A 36 2.68 -11.13 -5.16
C GLY A 36 2.73 -11.92 -3.85
N LEU A 37 2.27 -11.33 -2.75
CA LEU A 37 2.19 -11.98 -1.45
C LEU A 37 1.21 -13.16 -1.45
N GLN A 38 0.04 -13.02 -2.06
CA GLN A 38 -0.92 -14.13 -2.19
C GLN A 38 -0.39 -15.24 -3.08
N LEU A 39 0.28 -14.90 -4.19
CA LEU A 39 0.90 -15.88 -5.08
C LEU A 39 1.98 -16.69 -4.35
N ALA A 40 2.90 -16.02 -3.66
CA ALA A 40 3.93 -16.67 -2.86
C ALA A 40 3.32 -17.59 -1.79
N ALA A 41 2.26 -17.14 -1.10
CA ALA A 41 1.56 -17.96 -0.13
C ALA A 41 0.91 -19.22 -0.75
N VAL A 42 0.40 -19.13 -1.98
CA VAL A 42 -0.15 -20.28 -2.71
C VAL A 42 0.96 -21.24 -3.11
N GLU A 43 2.05 -20.75 -3.68
CA GLU A 43 3.21 -21.54 -4.08
C GLU A 43 3.78 -22.33 -2.89
N ASP A 44 3.97 -21.66 -1.76
CA ASP A 44 4.46 -22.26 -0.53
C ASP A 44 3.55 -23.37 0.02
N ARG A 45 2.24 -23.11 0.09
CA ARG A 45 1.25 -24.09 0.57
C ARG A 45 1.14 -25.27 -0.38
N ALA A 46 1.19 -25.03 -1.68
CA ALA A 46 1.18 -26.06 -2.69
C ALA A 46 2.42 -26.95 -2.55
N ASN A 47 3.62 -26.36 -2.45
CA ASN A 47 4.86 -27.10 -2.26
C ASN A 47 4.83 -27.99 -1.00
N ALA A 48 4.42 -27.45 0.15
CA ALA A 48 4.32 -28.20 1.40
C ALA A 48 3.29 -29.35 1.32
N THR A 49 2.17 -29.09 0.65
CA THR A 49 1.08 -30.07 0.49
C THR A 49 1.47 -31.18 -0.48
N PHE A 50 2.09 -30.83 -1.61
CA PHE A 50 2.60 -31.81 -2.58
C PHE A 50 3.74 -32.63 -2.00
N ALA A 51 4.63 -32.04 -1.21
CA ALA A 51 5.66 -32.78 -0.49
C ALA A 51 5.04 -33.83 0.45
N PHE A 52 4.04 -33.44 1.25
CA PHE A 52 3.31 -34.37 2.12
C PHE A 52 2.64 -35.51 1.35
N PHE A 53 1.93 -35.21 0.25
CA PHE A 53 1.29 -36.25 -0.56
C PHE A 53 2.30 -37.14 -1.29
N GLY A 54 3.45 -36.60 -1.69
CA GLY A 54 4.55 -37.38 -2.24
C GLY A 54 5.06 -38.41 -1.23
N GLU A 55 5.37 -37.97 -0.01
CA GLU A 55 5.77 -38.87 1.07
C GLU A 55 4.68 -39.88 1.44
N ALA A 56 3.41 -39.47 1.44
CA ALA A 56 2.28 -40.36 1.69
C ALA A 56 2.11 -41.44 0.61
N ALA A 57 2.37 -41.11 -0.66
CA ALA A 57 2.31 -42.06 -1.76
C ALA A 57 3.45 -43.10 -1.72
N GLU A 58 4.57 -42.75 -1.09
CA GLU A 58 5.73 -43.62 -0.89
C GLU A 58 5.62 -44.52 0.35
N ALA A 59 4.69 -44.23 1.27
CA ALA A 59 4.46 -45.03 2.46
C ALA A 59 3.90 -46.42 2.12
N ARG A 60 4.74 -47.45 2.22
CA ARG A 60 4.39 -48.84 1.90
C ARG A 60 4.26 -49.76 3.12
N ASP A 61 4.63 -49.28 4.31
CA ASP A 61 4.58 -50.05 5.54
C ASP A 61 3.95 -49.25 6.70
N PHE A 62 3.66 -49.97 7.79
CA PHE A 62 2.94 -49.42 8.94
C PHE A 62 3.78 -48.40 9.73
N ASP A 63 5.10 -48.48 9.66
CA ASP A 63 5.98 -47.54 10.34
C ASP A 63 6.10 -46.22 9.57
N ALA A 64 6.13 -46.25 8.23
CA ALA A 64 5.99 -45.06 7.39
C ALA A 64 4.63 -44.38 7.61
N ALA A 65 3.54 -45.17 7.68
CA ALA A 65 2.19 -44.65 7.92
C ALA A 65 2.05 -43.89 9.26
N LYS A 66 2.72 -44.36 10.33
CA LYS A 66 2.73 -43.65 11.63
C LYS A 66 3.36 -42.27 11.58
N THR A 67 4.27 -42.02 10.64
CA THR A 67 4.92 -40.71 10.48
C THR A 67 4.05 -39.68 9.75
N LEU A 68 3.04 -40.13 9.00
CA LEU A 68 2.19 -39.24 8.20
C LEU A 68 1.27 -38.37 9.05
N LEU A 69 0.70 -38.90 10.13
CA LEU A 69 -0.18 -38.12 11.00
C LEU A 69 0.54 -36.92 11.66
N PRO A 70 1.70 -37.08 12.34
CA PRO A 70 2.42 -35.94 12.91
C PRO A 70 2.90 -34.97 11.82
N LYS A 71 3.33 -35.46 10.65
CA LYS A 71 3.69 -34.59 9.52
C LYS A 71 2.51 -33.80 8.96
N GLY A 72 1.34 -34.41 8.83
CA GLY A 72 0.12 -33.72 8.39
C GLY A 72 -0.29 -32.61 9.36
N ILE A 73 -0.16 -32.86 10.67
CA ILE A 73 -0.37 -31.83 11.71
C ILE A 73 0.66 -30.71 11.57
N GLN A 74 1.92 -31.03 11.30
CA GLN A 74 2.98 -30.05 11.08
C GLN A 74 2.68 -29.18 9.84
N VAL A 75 2.32 -29.78 8.70
CA VAL A 75 1.95 -29.05 7.48
C VAL A 75 0.75 -28.14 7.74
N ALA A 76 -0.27 -28.62 8.47
CA ALA A 76 -1.42 -27.80 8.84
C ALA A 76 -1.03 -26.60 9.72
N ARG A 77 -0.18 -26.82 10.73
CA ARG A 77 0.37 -25.76 11.59
C ARG A 77 1.15 -24.73 10.76
N GLU A 78 2.09 -25.19 9.94
CA GLU A 78 2.90 -24.31 9.10
C GLU A 78 2.03 -23.48 8.14
N ASN A 79 0.98 -24.08 7.56
CA ASN A 79 0.03 -23.37 6.71
C ASN A 79 -0.74 -22.27 7.46
N VAL A 80 -1.13 -22.52 8.72
CA VAL A 80 -1.79 -21.53 9.58
C VAL A 80 -0.83 -20.40 9.96
N GLU A 81 0.39 -20.74 10.40
CA GLU A 81 1.41 -19.75 10.75
C GLU A 81 1.72 -18.85 9.55
N ARG A 82 1.94 -19.43 8.36
CA ARG A 82 2.14 -18.68 7.12
C ARG A 82 0.93 -17.82 6.76
N ALA A 83 -0.29 -18.32 6.94
CA ALA A 83 -1.51 -17.54 6.67
C ALA A 83 -1.62 -16.30 7.57
N VAL A 84 -1.31 -16.45 8.87
CA VAL A 84 -1.29 -15.34 9.81
C VAL A 84 -0.21 -14.32 9.43
N THR A 85 1.01 -14.77 9.12
CA THR A 85 2.09 -13.88 8.69
C THR A 85 1.74 -13.14 7.40
N THR A 86 1.17 -13.84 6.41
CA THR A 86 0.69 -13.24 5.15
C THR A 86 -0.38 -12.17 5.42
N ALA A 87 -1.33 -12.46 6.31
CA ALA A 87 -2.37 -11.49 6.67
C ALA A 87 -1.79 -10.26 7.38
N GLN A 88 -0.82 -10.45 8.29
CA GLN A 88 -0.12 -9.36 8.97
C GLN A 88 0.67 -8.48 8.00
N GLU A 89 1.37 -9.09 7.04
CA GLU A 89 2.11 -8.33 6.02
C GLU A 89 1.15 -7.56 5.10
N ALA A 90 0.08 -8.20 4.62
CA ALA A 90 -0.93 -7.55 3.81
C ALA A 90 -1.57 -6.34 4.51
N PHE A 91 -1.93 -6.51 5.78
CA PHE A 91 -2.48 -5.45 6.61
C PHE A 91 -1.47 -4.32 6.83
N GLY A 92 -0.23 -4.64 7.21
CA GLY A 92 0.82 -3.66 7.43
C GLY A 92 1.16 -2.84 6.18
N ARG A 93 1.22 -3.49 5.00
CA ARG A 93 1.43 -2.80 3.71
C ARG A 93 0.27 -1.87 3.37
N THR A 94 -0.96 -2.34 3.55
CA THR A 94 -2.15 -1.53 3.29
C THR A 94 -2.22 -0.31 4.21
N LEU A 95 -1.92 -0.48 5.50
CA LEU A 95 -1.83 0.64 6.46
C LEU A 95 -0.79 1.66 6.02
N LYS A 96 0.44 1.24 5.71
CA LYS A 96 1.51 2.14 5.24
C LYS A 96 1.15 2.87 3.95
N THR A 97 0.44 2.19 3.04
CA THR A 97 -0.04 2.81 1.80
C THR A 97 -1.06 3.91 2.09
N ASN A 98 -2.00 3.66 3.00
CA ASN A 98 -2.97 4.66 3.42
C ASN A 98 -2.31 5.84 4.17
N GLU A 99 -1.30 5.56 4.99
CA GLU A 99 -0.48 6.60 5.62
C GLU A 99 0.23 7.48 4.57
N ALA A 100 0.88 6.87 3.57
CA ALA A 100 1.52 7.61 2.50
C ALA A 100 0.53 8.45 1.67
N ILE A 101 -0.66 7.92 1.37
CA ILE A 101 -1.73 8.69 0.71
C ILE A 101 -2.21 9.85 1.60
N ALA A 102 -2.34 9.62 2.91
CA ALA A 102 -2.72 10.66 3.86
C ALA A 102 -1.64 11.76 3.97
N GLU A 103 -0.36 11.39 3.93
CA GLU A 103 0.76 12.34 3.87
C GLU A 103 0.73 13.18 2.59
N LEU A 104 0.42 12.57 1.43
CA LEU A 104 0.20 13.32 0.18
C LEU A 104 -0.93 14.34 0.32
N ALA A 105 -2.07 13.93 0.91
CA ALA A 105 -3.20 14.82 1.15
C ALA A 105 -2.85 15.97 2.11
N LYS A 106 -2.09 15.68 3.17
CA LYS A 106 -1.58 16.69 4.10
C LYS A 106 -0.66 17.69 3.40
N GLY A 107 0.25 17.21 2.55
CA GLY A 107 1.13 18.06 1.75
C GLY A 107 0.36 19.02 0.83
N GLN A 108 -0.75 18.56 0.24
CA GLN A 108 -1.64 19.44 -0.54
C GLN A 108 -2.28 20.54 0.31
N PHE A 109 -2.75 20.20 1.50
CA PHE A 109 -3.36 21.16 2.42
C PHE A 109 -2.35 22.23 2.90
N GLU A 110 -1.12 21.81 3.19
CA GLU A 110 -0.03 22.71 3.56
C GLU A 110 0.34 23.65 2.39
N ALA A 111 0.41 23.14 1.15
CA ALA A 111 0.67 23.96 -0.02
C ALA A 111 -0.45 24.99 -0.30
N ALA A 112 -1.71 24.58 -0.13
CA ALA A 112 -2.86 25.48 -0.23
C ALA A 112 -2.83 26.57 0.85
N THR A 113 -2.49 26.21 2.09
CA THR A 113 -2.36 27.15 3.22
C THR A 113 -1.26 28.18 2.95
N LYS A 114 -0.08 27.74 2.48
CA LYS A 114 1.02 28.64 2.09
C LYS A 114 0.60 29.61 0.98
N THR A 115 -0.14 29.12 -0.02
CA THR A 115 -0.66 29.95 -1.11
C THR A 115 -1.64 31.00 -0.61
N ALA A 116 -2.55 30.63 0.30
CA ALA A 116 -3.49 31.56 0.91
C ALA A 116 -2.78 32.64 1.73
N GLN A 117 -1.80 32.27 2.56
CA GLN A 117 -0.97 33.21 3.32
C GLN A 117 -0.24 34.19 2.40
N ALA A 118 0.41 33.68 1.33
CA ALA A 118 1.11 34.52 0.36
C ALA A 118 0.18 35.50 -0.37
N ASN A 119 -1.06 35.10 -0.66
CA ASN A 119 -2.05 35.98 -1.26
C ASN A 119 -2.53 37.08 -0.29
N VAL A 120 -2.73 36.75 0.99
CA VAL A 120 -3.08 37.72 2.04
C VAL A 120 -1.95 38.73 2.25
N GLU A 121 -0.69 38.29 2.28
CA GLU A 121 0.48 39.18 2.37
C GLU A 121 0.59 40.11 1.16
N LYS A 122 0.34 39.60 -0.05
CA LYS A 122 0.33 40.43 -1.27
C LYS A 122 -0.78 41.48 -1.20
N ALA A 123 -1.98 41.10 -0.77
CA ALA A 123 -3.11 42.02 -0.65
C ALA A 123 -2.86 43.11 0.41
N THR A 124 -2.32 42.74 1.57
CA THR A 124 -1.97 43.70 2.63
C THR A 124 -0.85 44.65 2.20
N LYS A 125 0.20 44.16 1.53
CA LYS A 125 1.25 45.03 0.96
C LYS A 125 0.71 45.98 -0.12
N ALA A 126 -0.21 45.53 -0.96
CA ALA A 126 -0.85 46.36 -1.97
C ALA A 126 -1.74 47.45 -1.34
N ALA A 127 -2.54 47.10 -0.33
CA ALA A 127 -3.36 48.06 0.42
C ALA A 127 -2.51 49.10 1.15
N ALA A 128 -1.40 48.68 1.78
CA ALA A 128 -0.47 49.58 2.45
C ALA A 128 0.24 50.55 1.48
N LYS A 129 0.49 50.13 0.23
CA LYS A 129 1.01 51.01 -0.83
C LYS A 129 -0.03 51.99 -1.34
N ALA A 130 -1.31 51.61 -1.40
CA ALA A 130 -2.40 52.47 -1.87
C ALA A 130 -2.85 53.50 -0.81
N ALA A 131 -2.55 53.27 0.47
CA ALA A 131 -2.85 54.18 1.58
C ALA A 131 -1.74 55.21 1.86
N LYS A 132 -0.64 55.19 1.10
CA LYS A 132 0.43 56.20 1.10
C LYS A 132 0.35 57.05 -0.15
#